data_AF-A0A977WKI4-F1
#
_entry.id   AF-A0A977WKI4-F1
#
_cell.length_a   1.000
_cell.length_b   1.000
_cell.length_c   1.000
_cell.angle_alpha   90.00
_cell.angle_beta   90.00
_cell.angle_gamma   90.00
#
_symmetry.space_group_name_H-M   'P 1'
#
loop_
_entity.id
_entity.type
_entity.pdbx_description
1 polymer ?
#
loop_
_entity_poly.entity_id
_entity_poly.type
_entity_poly.pdbx_seq_one_letter_code
_entity_poly.pdbx_strand_id
1 'polypeptide(L)'
;MSAFAFSPTLLKEGCSIYIHCYLYTLSYLPLPLMASSPVLPWRTRIQLSVLSTFTDASRRKDGTVNRRFLRFFEAGIKTPANPNPINGVKTSDVTIDSSRNLWFRLFVPTESGDDHLPVVVFFHGGGFVYLGPDFKSYDVVCRRFARRFPAIVISVNYRLAPEHRYPAQYEDGFDVLKFLDGDKSVLPENADLSRCFLGGDSAGGNLAHHVAKRACQFKLNCIKVKGIMAIQPFFGGEERTKAETELAKVDVLVSVSRTDWMWKAFMPKGEGMDRDHEVINVSGKNAADISQLEFPATLVVVAGFDSLKDWQKRYYEWLKQNGKEAYLVEYPNMFHAFYVFPELPESGHLISQLEDFIHKHCD
;
A
#
# COMPACT_ATOMS: atom_id res chain seq x y z
N MET A 1 -45.09 -34.44 -40.52
CA MET A 1 -45.97 -34.40 -41.70
C MET A 1 -47.34 -34.90 -41.28
N SER A 2 -48.23 -33.97 -40.92
CA SER A 2 -49.65 -34.18 -40.71
C SER A 2 -50.32 -32.86 -41.10
N ALA A 3 -51.37 -33.00 -41.89
CA ALA A 3 -51.98 -31.95 -42.70
C ALA A 3 -53.21 -31.33 -42.03
N PHE A 4 -53.84 -30.42 -42.79
CA PHE A 4 -55.17 -29.83 -42.66
C PHE A 4 -55.26 -28.59 -41.76
N ALA A 5 -55.94 -27.50 -42.12
CA ALA A 5 -56.60 -27.04 -43.35
C ALA A 5 -57.05 -25.59 -43.04
N PHE A 6 -57.31 -24.76 -44.06
CA PHE A 6 -58.59 -24.04 -44.21
C PHE A 6 -58.53 -23.13 -45.45
N SER A 7 -59.57 -23.26 -46.28
CA SER A 7 -59.89 -22.45 -47.46
C SER A 7 -60.80 -21.26 -47.06
N PRO A 8 -61.00 -20.25 -47.95
CA PRO A 8 -61.24 -18.87 -47.58
C PRO A 8 -62.68 -18.38 -47.83
N THR A 9 -63.08 -17.27 -47.20
CA THR A 9 -64.12 -16.37 -47.75
C THR A 9 -64.14 -14.97 -47.12
N LEU A 10 -63.96 -13.98 -48.00
CA LEU A 10 -64.63 -12.67 -48.16
C LEU A 10 -64.72 -11.61 -47.03
N LEU A 11 -64.00 -10.51 -47.30
CA LEU A 11 -64.47 -9.11 -47.48
C LEU A 11 -65.32 -8.45 -46.37
N LYS A 12 -64.73 -7.41 -45.75
CA LYS A 12 -65.30 -6.06 -45.77
C LYS A 12 -64.29 -4.99 -45.37
N GLU A 13 -64.48 -3.83 -45.98
CA GLU A 13 -63.63 -2.65 -46.08
C GLU A 13 -63.41 -1.92 -44.74
N GLY A 14 -62.28 -1.22 -44.64
CA GLY A 14 -61.99 -0.33 -43.51
C GLY A 14 -60.56 0.17 -43.54
N CYS A 15 -60.31 1.22 -44.33
CA CYS A 15 -59.02 1.91 -44.38
C CYS A 15 -58.73 2.57 -43.02
N SER A 16 -57.74 2.10 -42.28
CA SER A 16 -57.13 2.84 -41.17
C SER A 16 -55.64 2.58 -41.15
N ILE A 17 -54.89 3.67 -41.35
CA ILE A 17 -53.43 3.71 -41.42
C ILE A 17 -52.88 3.39 -40.02
N TYR A 18 -52.36 2.18 -39.82
CA TYR A 18 -51.61 1.83 -38.62
C TYR A 18 -50.15 2.28 -38.76
N ILE A 19 -49.83 3.39 -38.11
CA ILE A 19 -48.44 3.78 -37.82
C ILE A 19 -47.88 2.76 -36.81
N HIS A 20 -46.98 1.89 -37.27
CA HIS A 20 -46.22 1.00 -36.40
C HIS A 20 -45.19 1.83 -35.61
N CYS A 21 -45.50 2.13 -34.35
CA CYS A 21 -44.49 2.57 -33.38
C CYS A 21 -43.61 1.38 -33.01
N TYR A 22 -42.40 1.33 -33.58
CA TYR A 22 -41.29 0.56 -33.02
C TYR A 22 -40.90 1.17 -31.66
N LEU A 23 -41.48 0.67 -30.58
CA LEU A 23 -40.97 0.93 -29.23
C LEU A 23 -39.70 0.12 -29.04
N TYR A 24 -38.56 0.78 -29.24
CA TYR A 24 -37.28 0.34 -28.70
C TYR A 24 -37.41 0.14 -27.20
N THR A 25 -37.36 -1.10 -26.73
CA THR A 25 -36.99 -1.43 -25.36
C THR A 25 -35.50 -1.12 -25.17
N LEU A 26 -35.18 0.16 -25.04
CA LEU A 26 -33.95 0.60 -24.39
C LEU A 26 -34.06 0.18 -22.92
N SER A 27 -33.47 -0.97 -22.63
CA SER A 27 -33.12 -1.39 -21.29
C SER A 27 -32.38 -0.23 -20.62
N TYR A 28 -32.98 0.30 -19.55
CA TYR A 28 -32.31 1.21 -18.62
C TYR A 28 -31.14 0.44 -17.99
N LEU A 29 -29.98 0.46 -18.64
CA LEU A 29 -28.71 0.29 -17.94
C LEU A 29 -28.61 1.47 -16.98
N PRO A 30 -28.58 1.27 -15.66
CA PRO A 30 -28.30 2.37 -14.75
C PRO A 30 -26.94 2.94 -15.16
N LEU A 31 -26.90 4.24 -15.43
CA LEU A 31 -25.64 4.99 -15.46
C LEU A 31 -24.84 4.57 -14.24
N PRO A 32 -23.54 4.22 -14.36
CA PRO A 32 -22.74 3.89 -13.21
C PRO A 32 -22.86 5.05 -12.23
N LEU A 33 -23.40 4.77 -11.03
CA LEU A 33 -23.44 5.70 -9.92
C LEU A 33 -22.02 6.26 -9.79
N MET A 34 -21.83 7.53 -10.15
CA MET A 34 -20.54 8.18 -9.97
C MET A 34 -20.19 8.02 -8.50
N ALA A 35 -19.03 7.42 -8.22
CA ALA A 35 -18.57 7.25 -6.85
C ALA A 35 -18.61 8.62 -6.17
N SER A 36 -19.37 8.74 -5.08
CA SER A 36 -19.40 9.95 -4.27
C SER A 36 -18.03 10.11 -3.60
N SER A 37 -17.57 11.35 -3.42
CA SER A 37 -16.31 11.57 -2.70
C SER A 37 -16.43 11.15 -1.22
N PRO A 38 -15.34 10.69 -0.58
CA PRO A 38 -15.36 10.40 0.84
C PRO A 38 -15.76 11.64 1.66
N VAL A 39 -16.56 11.43 2.70
CA VAL A 39 -16.93 12.48 3.65
C VAL A 39 -15.75 12.68 4.60
N LEU A 40 -15.01 13.77 4.41
CA LEU A 40 -13.77 14.06 5.13
C LEU A 40 -13.86 15.36 5.92
N PRO A 41 -13.21 15.44 7.11
CA PRO A 41 -13.02 16.70 7.81
C PRO A 41 -12.36 17.74 6.90
N TRP A 42 -12.76 19.00 7.03
CA TRP A 42 -12.26 20.07 6.15
C TRP A 42 -10.73 20.23 6.21
N ARG A 43 -10.11 19.99 7.37
CA ARG A 43 -8.65 20.03 7.56
C ARG A 43 -7.96 18.95 6.72
N THR A 44 -8.45 17.72 6.79
CA THR A 44 -7.96 16.58 6.00
C THR A 44 -8.10 16.85 4.50
N ARG A 45 -9.23 17.43 4.07
CA ARG A 45 -9.44 17.83 2.65
C ARG A 45 -8.40 18.84 2.17
N ILE A 46 -8.07 19.85 2.98
CA ILE A 46 -7.03 20.83 2.65
C ILE A 46 -5.66 20.16 2.55
N GLN A 47 -5.30 19.34 3.54
CA GLN A 47 -4.02 18.62 3.53
C GLN A 47 -3.87 17.72 2.30
N LEU A 48 -4.92 16.98 1.93
CA LEU A 48 -4.93 16.15 0.72
C LEU A 48 -4.82 16.97 -0.56
N SER A 49 -5.52 18.10 -0.65
CA SER A 49 -5.43 19.01 -1.80
C SER A 49 -4.01 19.55 -1.97
N VAL A 50 -3.40 19.98 -0.86
CA VAL A 50 -2.01 20.48 -0.83
C VAL A 50 -1.03 19.38 -1.25
N LEU A 51 -1.12 18.19 -0.64
CA LEU A 51 -0.27 17.04 -0.96
C LEU A 51 -0.40 16.64 -2.44
N SER A 52 -1.63 16.54 -2.94
CA SER A 52 -1.91 16.21 -4.33
C SER A 52 -1.31 17.24 -5.29
N THR A 53 -1.51 18.53 -5.03
CA THR A 53 -0.99 19.62 -5.85
C THR A 53 0.54 19.62 -5.90
N PHE A 54 1.21 19.44 -4.75
CA PHE A 54 2.67 19.38 -4.70
C PHE A 54 3.22 18.16 -5.43
N THR A 55 2.59 17.00 -5.23
CA THR A 55 2.96 15.77 -5.94
C THR A 55 2.85 15.99 -7.44
N ASP A 56 1.74 16.54 -7.93
CA ASP A 56 1.52 16.81 -9.35
C ASP A 56 2.52 17.81 -9.93
N ALA A 57 2.79 18.90 -9.22
CA ALA A 57 3.77 19.91 -9.65
C ALA A 57 5.21 19.37 -9.72
N SER A 58 5.53 18.32 -8.95
CA SER A 58 6.86 17.72 -8.93
C SER A 58 7.12 16.73 -10.07
N ARG A 59 6.06 16.18 -10.69
CA ARG A 59 6.14 15.14 -11.74
C ARG A 59 6.37 15.76 -13.10
N ARG A 60 7.38 15.28 -13.84
CA ARG A 60 7.63 15.68 -15.23
C ARG A 60 7.19 14.60 -16.21
N LYS A 61 6.73 15.01 -17.40
CA LYS A 61 6.25 14.10 -18.46
C LYS A 61 7.33 13.14 -18.96
N ASP A 62 8.60 13.50 -18.84
CA ASP A 62 9.76 12.67 -19.22
C ASP A 62 10.04 11.52 -18.21
N GLY A 63 9.30 11.45 -17.10
CA GLY A 63 9.46 10.45 -16.04
C GLY A 63 10.49 10.84 -14.97
N THR A 64 11.02 12.07 -15.01
CA THR A 64 11.86 12.63 -13.94
C THR A 64 11.03 13.35 -12.89
N VAL A 65 11.57 13.49 -11.69
CA VAL A 65 10.94 14.20 -10.57
C VAL A 65 11.74 15.45 -10.20
N ASN A 66 11.05 16.53 -9.81
CA ASN A 66 11.70 17.77 -9.38
C ASN A 66 12.10 17.71 -7.91
N ARG A 67 13.19 16.98 -7.60
CA ARG A 67 13.73 16.88 -6.22
C ARG A 67 14.04 18.21 -5.58
N ARG A 68 14.55 19.19 -6.34
CA ARG A 68 14.88 20.52 -5.79
C ARG A 68 13.63 21.26 -5.32
N PHE A 69 12.56 21.18 -6.10
CA PHE A 69 11.26 21.72 -5.70
C PHE A 69 10.74 21.01 -4.46
N LEU A 70 10.73 19.67 -4.44
CA LEU A 70 10.28 18.90 -3.28
C LEU A 70 11.06 19.26 -2.01
N ARG A 71 12.40 19.23 -2.05
CA ARG A 71 13.25 19.56 -0.91
C ARG A 71 12.96 20.92 -0.28
N PHE A 72 12.58 21.92 -1.08
CA PHE A 72 12.21 23.24 -0.58
C PHE A 72 10.98 23.19 0.33
N PHE A 73 9.99 22.36 0.01
CA PHE A 73 8.78 22.19 0.82
C PHE A 73 8.97 21.15 1.93
N GLU A 74 9.80 20.13 1.70
CA GLU A 74 10.09 19.07 2.66
C GLU A 74 10.75 19.60 3.95
N ALA A 75 11.55 20.67 3.86
CA ALA A 75 12.25 21.24 5.01
C ALA A 75 11.30 21.63 6.16
N GLY A 76 10.07 22.05 5.85
CA GLY A 76 9.06 22.41 6.85
C GLY A 76 8.25 21.23 7.40
N ILE A 77 8.42 20.04 6.84
CA ILE A 77 7.65 18.83 7.20
C ILE A 77 8.54 17.64 7.57
N LYS A 78 9.87 17.80 7.58
CA LYS A 78 10.81 16.85 8.16
C LYS A 78 11.02 17.14 9.65
N THR A 79 11.33 16.10 10.41
CA THR A 79 11.63 16.18 11.84
C THR A 79 12.94 15.46 12.14
N PRO A 80 13.83 16.04 12.95
CA PRO A 80 15.03 15.35 13.40
C PRO A 80 14.67 14.21 14.37
N ALA A 81 15.58 13.26 14.55
CA ALA A 81 15.53 12.34 15.66
C ALA A 81 15.65 13.09 17.00
N ASN A 82 15.06 12.54 18.06
CA ASN A 82 15.05 13.16 19.38
C ASN A 82 15.33 12.11 20.48
N PRO A 83 16.50 12.17 21.14
CA PRO A 83 16.83 11.25 22.22
C PRO A 83 16.01 11.52 23.50
N ASN A 84 15.42 12.71 23.62
CA ASN A 84 14.47 13.01 24.69
C ASN A 84 13.09 12.46 24.33
N PRO A 85 12.43 11.70 25.24
CA PRO A 85 11.15 11.08 24.94
C PRO A 85 10.08 12.13 24.61
N ILE A 86 9.39 11.96 23.47
CA ILE A 86 8.16 12.68 23.17
C ILE A 86 7.03 11.67 23.26
N ASN A 87 6.11 11.89 24.21
CA ASN A 87 4.99 10.96 24.49
C ASN A 87 5.46 9.52 24.72
N GLY A 88 6.56 9.35 25.49
CA GLY A 88 7.08 8.04 25.85
C GLY A 88 7.88 7.32 24.76
N VAL A 89 8.32 8.01 23.71
CA VAL A 89 9.13 7.41 22.62
C VAL A 89 10.38 8.24 22.36
N LYS A 90 11.55 7.62 22.44
CA LYS A 90 12.85 8.16 22.00
C LYS A 90 13.08 7.81 20.55
N THR A 91 13.79 8.66 19.82
CA THR A 91 14.22 8.36 18.45
C THR A 91 15.70 8.65 18.20
N SER A 92 16.32 7.82 17.38
CA SER A 92 17.70 7.96 16.90
C SER A 92 17.79 7.54 15.43
N ASP A 93 18.74 8.09 14.69
CA ASP A 93 19.00 7.71 13.30
C ASP A 93 20.26 6.82 13.26
N VAL A 94 20.18 5.65 12.63
CA VAL A 94 21.27 4.67 12.52
C VAL A 94 21.65 4.51 11.06
N THR A 95 22.91 4.80 10.74
CA THR A 95 23.45 4.65 9.37
C THR A 95 23.93 3.22 9.16
N ILE A 96 23.45 2.57 8.10
CA ILE A 96 23.90 1.24 7.67
C ILE A 96 24.98 1.37 6.60
N ASP A 97 24.75 2.21 5.59
CA ASP A 97 25.68 2.43 4.48
C ASP A 97 25.61 3.88 4.00
N SER A 98 26.64 4.65 4.33
CA SER A 98 26.74 6.07 3.97
C SER A 98 26.88 6.29 2.47
N SER A 99 27.45 5.34 1.71
CA SER A 99 27.64 5.47 0.26
C SER A 99 26.32 5.44 -0.51
N ARG A 100 25.32 4.76 0.05
CA ARG A 100 23.95 4.67 -0.49
C ARG A 100 22.97 5.59 0.22
N ASN A 101 23.40 6.33 1.25
CA ASN A 101 22.52 7.04 2.17
C ASN A 101 21.44 6.11 2.75
N LEU A 102 21.83 4.87 3.08
CA LEU A 102 20.97 3.87 3.70
C LEU A 102 21.08 3.97 5.21
N TRP A 103 19.96 4.31 5.84
CA TRP A 103 19.83 4.46 7.28
C TRP A 103 18.40 4.14 7.69
N PHE A 104 18.16 4.03 8.98
CA PHE A 104 16.80 3.93 9.53
C PHE A 104 16.65 4.82 10.75
N ARG A 105 15.41 5.27 11.01
CA ARG A 105 15.04 5.86 12.28
C ARG A 105 14.56 4.78 13.23
N LEU A 106 15.21 4.66 14.37
CA LEU A 106 14.81 3.80 15.48
C LEU A 106 13.84 4.55 16.38
N PHE A 107 12.75 3.92 16.76
CA PHE A 107 11.77 4.40 17.73
C PHE A 107 11.72 3.41 18.89
N VAL A 108 12.11 3.87 20.08
CA VAL A 108 12.19 3.05 21.29
C VAL A 108 11.18 3.58 22.31
N PRO A 109 10.15 2.80 22.71
CA PRO A 109 9.27 3.18 23.80
C PRO A 109 10.05 3.20 25.12
N THR A 110 9.79 4.19 25.98
CA THR A 110 10.46 4.31 27.29
C THR A 110 9.75 3.57 28.41
N GLU A 111 8.49 3.24 28.21
CA GLU A 111 7.67 2.50 29.15
C GLU A 111 7.25 1.19 28.47
N SER A 112 7.97 0.12 28.80
CA SER A 112 7.54 -1.23 28.49
C SER A 112 7.77 -2.08 29.72
N GLY A 113 6.70 -2.67 30.25
CA GLY A 113 6.79 -3.66 31.34
C GLY A 113 7.22 -5.04 30.84
N ASP A 114 7.65 -5.15 29.59
CA ASP A 114 8.07 -6.38 28.91
C ASP A 114 9.56 -6.29 28.58
N ASP A 115 10.28 -7.35 28.94
CA ASP A 115 11.71 -7.54 28.71
C ASP A 115 12.01 -8.04 27.27
N HIS A 116 10.97 -8.34 26.47
CA HIS A 116 11.07 -8.88 25.11
C HIS A 116 10.08 -8.22 24.13
N LEU A 117 10.40 -7.01 23.70
CA LEU A 117 9.58 -6.26 22.74
C LEU A 117 9.74 -6.79 21.31
N PRO A 118 8.63 -6.92 20.56
CA PRO A 118 8.70 -7.20 19.13
C PRO A 118 9.37 -6.07 18.36
N VAL A 119 9.99 -6.41 17.23
CA VAL A 119 10.65 -5.46 16.33
C VAL A 119 9.84 -5.31 15.05
N VAL A 120 9.40 -4.08 14.76
CA VAL A 120 8.68 -3.74 13.53
C VAL A 120 9.62 -3.01 12.57
N VAL A 121 9.97 -3.64 11.46
CA VAL A 121 10.69 -2.98 10.36
C VAL A 121 9.66 -2.40 9.40
N PHE A 122 9.56 -1.08 9.40
CA PHE A 122 8.55 -0.32 8.67
C PHE A 122 9.12 0.37 7.44
N PHE A 123 8.44 0.21 6.31
CA PHE A 123 8.74 0.87 5.05
C PHE A 123 7.66 1.91 4.75
N HIS A 124 8.07 3.15 4.54
CA HIS A 124 7.12 4.22 4.22
C HIS A 124 6.56 4.08 2.78
N GLY A 125 5.37 4.60 2.55
CA GLY A 125 4.75 4.75 1.24
C GLY A 125 5.34 5.88 0.38
N GLY A 126 4.56 6.36 -0.59
CA GLY A 126 5.01 7.39 -1.53
C GLY A 126 5.35 6.87 -2.93
N GLY A 127 4.81 5.71 -3.33
CA GLY A 127 4.92 5.21 -4.71
C GLY A 127 6.36 4.98 -5.18
N PHE A 128 7.27 4.63 -4.26
CA PHE A 128 8.72 4.51 -4.47
C PHE A 128 9.45 5.81 -4.82
N VAL A 129 8.74 6.93 -4.91
CA VAL A 129 9.28 8.21 -5.36
C VAL A 129 9.33 9.23 -4.23
N TYR A 130 8.44 9.19 -3.25
CA TYR A 130 8.26 10.26 -2.26
C TYR A 130 8.49 9.79 -0.82
N LEU A 131 8.61 10.78 0.07
CA LEU A 131 8.60 10.62 1.52
C LEU A 131 9.86 9.93 2.07
N GLY A 132 9.89 9.70 3.38
CA GLY A 132 11.05 9.22 4.11
C GLY A 132 10.71 9.02 5.59
N PRO A 133 11.55 8.30 6.35
CA PRO A 133 11.33 8.08 7.79
C PRO A 133 11.42 9.37 8.63
N ASP A 134 12.08 10.42 8.11
CA ASP A 134 12.17 11.73 8.75
C ASP A 134 10.98 12.65 8.46
N PHE A 135 10.00 12.24 7.66
CA PHE A 135 8.79 13.03 7.44
C PHE A 135 7.89 12.99 8.68
N LYS A 136 7.37 14.15 9.09
CA LYS A 136 6.53 14.31 10.27
C LYS A 136 5.35 13.34 10.31
N SER A 137 4.74 13.05 9.16
CA SER A 137 3.66 12.06 9.04
C SER A 137 4.12 10.67 9.49
N TYR A 138 5.25 10.19 8.98
CA TYR A 138 5.80 8.88 9.31
C TYR A 138 6.43 8.82 10.69
N ASP A 139 7.06 9.91 11.17
CA ASP A 139 7.53 10.01 12.55
C ASP A 139 6.37 9.88 13.54
N VAL A 140 5.25 10.59 13.29
CA VAL A 140 4.04 10.48 14.13
C VAL A 140 3.45 9.07 14.09
N VAL A 141 3.36 8.45 12.91
CA VAL A 141 2.87 7.07 12.76
C VAL A 141 3.76 6.09 13.53
N CYS A 142 5.08 6.13 13.35
CA CYS A 142 6.01 5.21 13.98
C CYS A 142 6.06 5.40 15.50
N ARG A 143 5.95 6.64 16.01
CA ARG A 143 5.75 6.90 17.45
C ARG A 143 4.46 6.28 17.97
N ARG A 144 3.37 6.35 17.20
CA ARG A 144 2.10 5.73 17.61
C ARG A 144 2.19 4.21 17.64
N PHE A 145 2.87 3.59 16.68
CA PHE A 145 3.14 2.15 16.69
C PHE A 145 3.98 1.76 17.91
N ALA A 146 5.12 2.42 18.12
CA ALA A 146 6.03 2.12 19.21
C ALA A 146 5.36 2.21 20.59
N ARG A 147 4.45 3.18 20.75
CA ARG A 147 3.71 3.37 22.00
C ARG A 147 2.53 2.42 22.17
N ARG A 148 1.82 2.07 21.09
CA ARG A 148 0.54 1.36 21.19
C ARG A 148 0.68 -0.16 21.21
N PHE A 149 1.66 -0.71 20.49
CA PHE A 149 1.89 -2.18 20.39
C PHE A 149 3.12 -2.63 21.19
N PRO A 150 3.48 -1.86 22.24
CA PRO A 150 4.82 -1.72 22.82
C PRO A 150 5.94 -2.39 21.99
N ALA A 151 6.28 -1.80 20.85
CA ALA A 151 7.21 -2.38 19.88
C ALA A 151 8.38 -1.44 19.62
N ILE A 152 9.54 -2.01 19.28
CA ILE A 152 10.66 -1.24 18.73
C ILE A 152 10.41 -1.09 17.24
N VAL A 153 10.32 0.14 16.75
CA VAL A 153 10.03 0.41 15.33
C VAL A 153 11.28 0.91 14.62
N ILE A 154 11.56 0.34 13.46
CA ILE A 154 12.69 0.66 12.59
C ILE A 154 12.10 1.17 11.28
N SER A 155 12.14 2.49 11.06
CA SER A 155 11.60 3.11 9.85
C SER A 155 12.71 3.35 8.83
N VAL A 156 12.66 2.64 7.71
CA VAL A 156 13.79 2.51 6.76
C VAL A 156 13.81 3.66 5.74
N ASN A 157 14.97 4.28 5.55
CA ASN A 157 15.25 5.23 4.46
C ASN A 157 15.78 4.49 3.22
N TYR A 158 14.89 3.86 2.46
CA TYR A 158 15.25 3.17 1.22
C TYR A 158 15.43 4.17 0.05
N ARG A 159 16.30 3.84 -0.92
CA ARG A 159 16.58 4.72 -2.07
C ARG A 159 15.35 4.93 -2.95
N LEU A 160 15.12 6.16 -3.42
CA LEU A 160 13.91 6.51 -4.18
C LEU A 160 14.15 6.50 -5.70
N ALA A 161 13.11 6.11 -6.43
CA ALA A 161 13.01 6.23 -7.87
C ALA A 161 12.63 7.67 -8.27
N PRO A 162 13.02 8.16 -9.47
CA PRO A 162 13.64 7.44 -10.58
C PRO A 162 15.18 7.38 -10.56
N GLU A 163 15.83 8.01 -9.59
CA GLU A 163 17.30 8.03 -9.48
C GLU A 163 17.85 6.64 -9.18
N HIS A 164 17.13 5.88 -8.35
CA HIS A 164 17.41 4.49 -8.05
C HIS A 164 16.16 3.68 -8.39
N ARG A 165 16.16 3.03 -9.56
CA ARG A 165 15.05 2.18 -10.02
C ARG A 165 15.10 0.80 -9.35
N TYR A 166 14.06 -0.01 -9.56
CA TYR A 166 14.10 -1.43 -9.24
C TYR A 166 15.43 -2.06 -9.74
N PRO A 167 16.16 -2.85 -8.90
CA PRO A 167 15.76 -3.40 -7.60
C PRO A 167 16.24 -2.67 -6.33
N ALA A 168 16.74 -1.44 -6.43
CA ALA A 168 17.45 -0.76 -5.33
C ALA A 168 16.72 -0.74 -3.98
N GLN A 169 15.40 -0.52 -3.99
CA GLN A 169 14.55 -0.46 -2.80
C GLN A 169 14.52 -1.79 -2.05
N TYR A 170 14.38 -2.90 -2.78
CA TYR A 170 14.31 -4.25 -2.23
C TYR A 170 15.66 -4.70 -1.69
N GLU A 171 16.76 -4.27 -2.31
CA GLU A 171 18.11 -4.46 -1.78
C GLU A 171 18.29 -3.74 -0.45
N ASP A 172 17.90 -2.46 -0.39
CA ASP A 172 18.03 -1.65 0.82
C ASP A 172 17.22 -2.21 1.99
N GLY A 173 15.97 -2.60 1.74
CA GLY A 173 15.12 -3.20 2.78
C GLY A 173 15.65 -4.55 3.28
N PHE A 174 16.22 -5.37 2.40
CA PHE A 174 16.84 -6.63 2.79
C PHE A 174 18.18 -6.44 3.49
N ASP A 175 18.99 -5.47 3.08
CA ASP A 175 20.27 -5.13 3.72
C ASP A 175 20.06 -4.62 5.15
N VAL A 176 18.96 -3.91 5.44
CA VAL A 176 18.56 -3.57 6.82
C VAL A 176 18.34 -4.84 7.64
N LEU A 177 17.63 -5.83 7.13
CA LEU A 177 17.42 -7.09 7.85
C LEU A 177 18.75 -7.82 8.08
N LYS A 178 19.62 -7.89 7.07
CA LYS A 178 20.95 -8.51 7.22
C LYS A 178 21.82 -7.78 8.25
N PHE A 179 21.76 -6.46 8.27
CA PHE A 179 22.49 -5.65 9.24
C PHE A 179 22.05 -5.98 10.67
N LEU A 180 20.74 -5.99 10.92
CA LEU A 180 20.16 -6.33 12.22
C LEU A 180 20.38 -7.80 12.62
N ASP A 181 20.45 -8.71 11.64
CA ASP A 181 20.75 -10.12 11.88
C ASP A 181 22.20 -10.36 12.33
N GLY A 182 23.13 -9.53 11.82
CA GLY A 182 24.56 -9.61 12.10
C GLY A 182 25.04 -8.80 13.31
N ASP A 183 24.40 -7.66 13.59
CA ASP A 183 24.77 -6.77 14.71
C ASP A 183 23.52 -6.18 15.38
N LYS A 184 23.27 -6.63 16.63
CA LYS A 184 22.13 -6.17 17.44
C LYS A 184 22.48 -5.02 18.37
N SER A 185 23.75 -4.58 18.43
CA SER A 185 24.22 -3.57 19.38
C SER A 185 23.55 -2.20 19.22
N VAL A 186 22.99 -1.95 18.04
CA VAL A 186 22.23 -0.73 17.74
C VAL A 186 20.81 -0.73 18.33
N LEU A 187 20.30 -1.89 18.75
CA LEU A 187 18.98 -2.05 19.34
C LEU A 187 19.09 -2.07 20.88
N PRO A 188 18.03 -1.68 21.61
CA PRO A 188 18.00 -1.86 23.05
C PRO A 188 18.00 -3.35 23.43
N GLU A 189 18.45 -3.66 24.65
CA GLU A 189 18.62 -5.05 25.13
C GLU A 189 17.32 -5.87 25.10
N ASN A 190 16.17 -5.22 25.28
CA ASN A 190 14.86 -5.86 25.25
C ASN A 190 14.29 -6.06 23.83
N ALA A 191 15.07 -5.84 22.78
CA ALA A 191 14.65 -6.10 21.40
C ALA A 191 14.65 -7.59 21.06
N ASP A 192 13.48 -8.17 20.82
CA ASP A 192 13.34 -9.57 20.42
C ASP A 192 13.19 -9.71 18.89
N LEU A 193 14.32 -9.97 18.22
CA LEU A 193 14.35 -10.22 16.77
C LEU A 193 13.71 -11.56 16.35
N SER A 194 13.42 -12.46 17.29
CA SER A 194 12.61 -13.65 17.01
C SER A 194 11.11 -13.33 16.90
N ARG A 195 10.70 -12.12 17.30
CA ARG A 195 9.38 -11.52 17.16
C ARG A 195 9.41 -10.33 16.19
N CYS A 196 9.93 -10.56 14.97
CA CYS A 196 10.06 -9.51 13.97
C CYS A 196 8.82 -9.44 13.06
N PHE A 197 8.37 -8.23 12.75
CA PHE A 197 7.30 -7.95 11.81
C PHE A 197 7.79 -7.00 10.73
N LEU A 198 7.44 -7.26 9.48
CA LEU A 198 7.64 -6.29 8.39
C LEU A 198 6.33 -5.54 8.17
N GLY A 199 6.38 -4.23 7.99
CA GLY A 199 5.19 -3.43 7.75
C GLY A 199 5.45 -2.33 6.75
N GLY A 200 4.40 -1.83 6.13
CA GLY A 200 4.51 -0.65 5.28
C GLY A 200 3.18 -0.27 4.66
N ASP A 201 3.05 1.01 4.33
CA ASP A 201 1.92 1.50 3.56
C ASP A 201 2.26 1.68 2.09
N SER A 202 1.28 1.48 1.21
CA SER A 202 1.46 1.78 -0.22
C SER A 202 2.70 1.05 -0.77
N ALA A 203 3.65 1.78 -1.37
CA ALA A 203 4.93 1.24 -1.85
C ALA A 203 5.72 0.50 -0.77
N GLY A 204 5.63 0.94 0.49
CA GLY A 204 6.22 0.25 1.62
C GLY A 204 5.55 -1.10 1.92
N GLY A 205 4.24 -1.22 1.70
CA GLY A 205 3.52 -2.51 1.82
C GLY A 205 3.94 -3.52 0.75
N ASN A 206 4.20 -3.03 -0.47
CA ASN A 206 4.82 -3.82 -1.54
C ASN A 206 6.25 -4.24 -1.15
N LEU A 207 7.06 -3.31 -0.62
CA LEU A 207 8.42 -3.57 -0.17
C LEU A 207 8.45 -4.62 0.96
N ALA A 208 7.55 -4.52 1.93
CA ALA A 208 7.43 -5.48 3.03
C ALA A 208 7.19 -6.92 2.53
N HIS A 209 6.31 -7.10 1.53
CA HIS A 209 6.07 -8.41 0.91
C HIS A 209 7.34 -9.00 0.28
N HIS A 210 8.01 -8.23 -0.58
CA HIS A 210 9.16 -8.73 -1.34
C HIS A 210 10.40 -8.93 -0.46
N VAL A 211 10.60 -8.08 0.55
CA VAL A 211 11.66 -8.25 1.54
C VAL A 211 11.40 -9.49 2.40
N ALA A 212 10.15 -9.74 2.82
CA ALA A 212 9.79 -10.98 3.52
C ALA A 212 10.07 -12.22 2.66
N LYS A 213 9.62 -12.23 1.40
CA LYS A 213 9.90 -13.31 0.44
C LYS A 213 11.39 -13.62 0.37
N ARG A 214 12.22 -12.59 0.21
CA ARG A 214 13.68 -12.71 0.16
C ARG A 214 14.28 -13.21 1.48
N ALA A 215 13.78 -12.73 2.63
CA ALA A 215 14.22 -13.18 3.95
C ALA A 215 13.92 -14.67 4.19
N CYS A 216 12.73 -15.15 3.82
CA CYS A 216 12.36 -16.55 3.92
C CYS A 216 13.23 -17.44 3.03
N GLN A 217 13.59 -16.98 1.82
CA GLN A 217 14.48 -17.71 0.91
C GLN A 217 15.93 -17.74 1.41
N PHE A 218 16.41 -16.63 1.97
CA PHE A 218 17.78 -16.50 2.45
C PHE A 218 18.03 -17.23 3.78
N LYS A 219 17.02 -17.31 4.65
CA LYS A 219 17.08 -17.87 6.01
C LYS A 219 18.07 -17.11 6.91
N LEU A 220 17.60 -15.98 7.45
CA LEU A 220 18.32 -15.22 8.48
C LEU A 220 18.50 -16.04 9.77
N ASN A 221 19.52 -15.72 10.57
CA ASN A 221 19.89 -16.52 11.74
C ASN A 221 19.07 -16.17 12.99
N CYS A 222 19.04 -14.88 13.30
CA CYS A 222 18.41 -14.31 14.48
C CYS A 222 17.00 -13.81 14.19
N ILE A 223 16.80 -13.23 13.01
CA ILE A 223 15.51 -12.62 12.64
C ILE A 223 14.52 -13.70 12.22
N LYS A 224 13.38 -13.73 12.90
CA LYS A 224 12.21 -14.51 12.47
C LYS A 224 11.05 -13.58 12.15
N VAL A 225 10.68 -13.50 10.88
CA VAL A 225 9.54 -12.69 10.44
C VAL A 225 8.25 -13.43 10.78
N LYS A 226 7.54 -12.96 11.80
CA LYS A 226 6.28 -13.52 12.31
C LYS A 226 5.06 -13.06 11.51
N GLY A 227 5.10 -11.84 11.00
CA GLY A 227 3.99 -11.32 10.20
C GLY A 227 4.34 -10.12 9.32
N ILE A 228 3.45 -9.85 8.37
CA ILE A 228 3.51 -8.73 7.44
C ILE A 228 2.27 -7.85 7.63
N MET A 229 2.47 -6.56 7.91
CA MET A 229 1.42 -5.54 7.96
C MET A 229 1.39 -4.77 6.63
N ALA A 230 0.62 -5.27 5.66
CA ALA A 230 0.48 -4.69 4.33
C ALA A 230 -0.66 -3.66 4.32
N ILE A 231 -0.33 -2.38 4.57
CA ILE A 231 -1.31 -1.31 4.67
C ILE A 231 -1.56 -0.73 3.27
N GLN A 232 -2.70 -1.04 2.64
CA GLN A 232 -3.04 -0.55 1.30
C GLN A 232 -1.90 -0.76 0.29
N PRO A 233 -1.37 -2.00 0.17
CA PRO A 233 -0.11 -2.25 -0.53
C PRO A 233 -0.21 -1.85 -2.01
N PHE A 234 0.87 -1.26 -2.52
CA PHE A 234 0.93 -0.71 -3.87
C PHE A 234 1.24 -1.84 -4.86
N PHE A 235 0.20 -2.46 -5.38
CA PHE A 235 0.24 -3.46 -6.45
C PHE A 235 -0.53 -2.96 -7.67
N GLY A 236 -0.34 -3.61 -8.81
CA GLY A 236 -0.97 -3.25 -10.06
C GLY A 236 -0.84 -4.35 -11.11
N GLY A 237 -1.16 -4.00 -12.35
CA GLY A 237 -1.01 -4.86 -13.52
C GLY A 237 -1.30 -4.04 -14.77
N GLU A 238 -1.04 -4.57 -15.96
CA GLU A 238 -1.31 -3.82 -17.20
C GLU A 238 -2.81 -3.58 -17.42
N GLU A 239 -3.65 -4.54 -17.04
CA GLU A 239 -5.10 -4.35 -17.07
C GLU A 239 -5.59 -3.27 -16.09
N ARG A 240 -6.77 -2.73 -16.35
CA ARG A 240 -7.46 -1.80 -15.45
C ARG A 240 -8.58 -2.49 -14.72
N THR A 241 -8.53 -2.36 -13.40
CA THR A 241 -9.58 -2.87 -12.54
C THR A 241 -10.81 -1.96 -12.56
N LYS A 242 -11.92 -2.47 -12.01
CA LYS A 242 -13.17 -1.72 -11.89
C LYS A 242 -12.96 -0.51 -10.97
N ALA A 243 -12.30 -0.71 -9.83
CA ALA A 243 -11.95 0.36 -8.89
C ALA A 243 -11.14 1.48 -9.54
N GLU A 244 -10.10 1.15 -10.31
CA GLU A 244 -9.29 2.15 -11.03
C GLU A 244 -10.11 3.03 -11.96
N THR A 245 -11.15 2.47 -12.59
CA THR A 245 -12.03 3.18 -13.52
C THR A 245 -13.06 4.02 -12.78
N GLU A 246 -13.74 3.45 -11.78
CA GLU A 246 -14.82 4.12 -11.03
C GLU A 246 -14.29 5.24 -10.13
N LEU A 247 -13.10 5.08 -9.57
CA LEU A 247 -12.48 6.05 -8.66
C LEU A 247 -11.54 7.05 -9.35
N ALA A 248 -11.38 6.97 -10.68
CA ALA A 248 -10.42 7.78 -11.44
C ALA A 248 -10.52 9.31 -11.19
N LYS A 249 -11.73 9.81 -10.87
CA LYS A 249 -12.00 11.23 -10.59
C LYS A 249 -12.12 11.57 -9.10
N VAL A 250 -12.09 10.57 -8.23
CA VAL A 250 -12.32 10.71 -6.78
C VAL A 250 -11.02 10.54 -6.00
N ASP A 251 -10.18 9.60 -6.41
CA ASP A 251 -8.93 9.30 -5.74
C ASP A 251 -7.86 10.35 -6.08
N VAL A 252 -7.50 11.14 -5.07
CA VAL A 252 -6.53 12.22 -5.20
C VAL A 252 -5.10 11.80 -4.89
N LEU A 253 -4.86 10.56 -4.45
CA LEU A 253 -3.53 10.10 -4.01
C LEU A 253 -2.96 9.02 -4.94
N VAL A 254 -3.76 8.06 -5.37
CA VAL A 254 -3.34 6.95 -6.23
C VAL A 254 -4.22 6.80 -7.47
N SER A 255 -4.57 7.93 -8.10
CA SER A 255 -5.23 7.93 -9.42
C SER A 255 -4.39 7.21 -10.47
N VAL A 256 -5.07 6.62 -11.47
CA VAL A 256 -4.44 5.88 -12.59
C VAL A 256 -3.28 6.66 -13.22
N SER A 257 -3.48 7.94 -13.54
CA SER A 257 -2.44 8.77 -14.16
C SER A 257 -1.19 8.93 -13.28
N ARG A 258 -1.35 8.83 -11.96
CA ARG A 258 -0.26 8.97 -11.00
C ARG A 258 0.42 7.66 -10.74
N THR A 259 -0.32 6.58 -10.57
CA THR A 259 0.25 5.24 -10.39
C THR A 259 1.02 4.81 -11.63
N ASP A 260 0.51 5.06 -12.85
CA ASP A 260 1.25 4.81 -14.09
C ASP A 260 2.58 5.55 -14.15
N TRP A 261 2.57 6.83 -13.76
CA TRP A 261 3.78 7.63 -13.73
C TRP A 261 4.77 7.12 -12.68
N MET A 262 4.28 6.73 -11.49
CA MET A 262 5.12 6.15 -10.43
C MET A 262 5.71 4.81 -10.86
N TRP A 263 4.92 3.93 -11.47
CA TRP A 263 5.41 2.65 -12.00
C TRP A 263 6.46 2.84 -13.08
N LYS A 264 6.26 3.80 -13.98
CA LYS A 264 7.26 4.17 -14.99
C LYS A 264 8.51 4.82 -14.37
N ALA A 265 8.40 5.54 -13.27
CA ALA A 265 9.56 6.09 -12.55
C ALA A 265 10.34 4.99 -11.83
N PHE A 266 9.63 4.00 -11.28
CA PHE A 266 10.16 2.88 -10.52
C PHE A 266 10.83 1.80 -11.36
N MET A 267 10.20 1.37 -12.45
CA MET A 267 10.70 0.28 -13.29
C MET A 267 11.82 0.74 -14.24
N PRO A 268 12.87 -0.07 -14.46
CA PRO A 268 13.79 0.11 -15.58
C PRO A 268 13.08 0.11 -16.93
N LYS A 269 13.75 0.61 -17.97
CA LYS A 269 13.27 0.43 -19.35
C LYS A 269 13.77 -0.91 -19.86
N GLY A 270 12.92 -1.69 -20.50
CA GLY A 270 13.30 -2.96 -21.12
C GLY A 270 12.09 -3.85 -21.38
N GLU A 271 12.31 -4.91 -22.15
CA GLU A 271 11.32 -5.97 -22.33
C GLU A 271 10.99 -6.63 -20.97
N GLY A 272 9.70 -6.87 -20.72
CA GLY A 272 9.23 -7.44 -19.45
C GLY A 272 9.23 -6.49 -18.25
N MET A 273 9.67 -5.23 -18.40
CA MET A 273 9.68 -4.22 -17.33
C MET A 273 8.42 -3.35 -17.33
N ASP A 274 7.26 -3.97 -17.56
CA ASP A 274 5.94 -3.34 -17.52
C ASP A 274 5.23 -3.61 -16.18
N ARG A 275 3.95 -3.25 -16.05
CA ARG A 275 3.21 -3.43 -14.79
C ARG A 275 2.82 -4.88 -14.53
N ASP A 276 2.99 -5.79 -15.49
CA ASP A 276 2.82 -7.24 -15.28
C ASP A 276 4.11 -7.91 -14.76
N HIS A 277 5.19 -7.15 -14.54
CA HIS A 277 6.35 -7.66 -13.81
C HIS A 277 5.96 -8.12 -12.40
N GLU A 278 6.53 -9.22 -11.91
CA GLU A 278 6.14 -9.92 -10.66
C GLU A 278 6.15 -9.02 -9.41
N VAL A 279 6.96 -7.97 -9.43
CA VAL A 279 7.10 -7.05 -8.30
C VAL A 279 5.93 -6.07 -8.18
N ILE A 280 5.24 -5.79 -9.29
CA ILE A 280 4.04 -4.94 -9.35
C ILE A 280 2.78 -5.82 -9.32
N ASN A 281 2.76 -6.87 -10.15
CA ASN A 281 1.62 -7.78 -10.29
C ASN A 281 1.89 -9.13 -9.62
N VAL A 282 1.78 -9.14 -8.29
CA VAL A 282 2.04 -10.32 -7.44
C VAL A 282 0.99 -11.43 -7.58
N SER A 283 -0.13 -11.16 -8.23
CA SER A 283 -1.21 -12.14 -8.47
C SER A 283 -1.45 -12.43 -9.96
N GLY A 284 -0.55 -11.97 -10.83
CA GLY A 284 -0.67 -12.08 -12.28
C GLY A 284 0.01 -13.34 -12.86
N LYS A 285 0.05 -13.42 -14.19
CA LYS A 285 0.67 -14.54 -14.94
C LYS A 285 2.16 -14.78 -14.60
N ASN A 286 2.86 -13.71 -14.22
CA ASN A 286 4.28 -13.74 -13.88
C ASN A 286 4.51 -13.80 -12.36
N ALA A 287 3.45 -14.01 -11.56
CA ALA A 287 3.57 -14.08 -10.11
C ALA A 287 4.54 -15.20 -9.70
N ALA A 288 5.34 -14.93 -8.68
CA ALA A 288 6.18 -15.96 -8.10
C ALA A 288 5.35 -17.06 -7.44
N ASP A 289 5.84 -18.30 -7.50
CA ASP A 289 5.29 -19.37 -6.68
C ASP A 289 5.82 -19.23 -5.24
N ILE A 290 4.93 -19.01 -4.29
CA ILE A 290 5.26 -19.00 -2.86
C ILE A 290 4.68 -20.22 -2.13
N SER A 291 4.00 -21.14 -2.81
CA SER A 291 3.28 -22.27 -2.19
C SER A 291 4.18 -23.10 -1.26
N GLN A 292 5.43 -23.33 -1.65
CA GLN A 292 6.43 -24.09 -0.87
C GLN A 292 7.21 -23.24 0.14
N LEU A 293 7.01 -21.93 0.17
CA LEU A 293 7.72 -21.02 1.08
C LEU A 293 7.00 -20.94 2.43
N GLU A 294 7.72 -21.09 3.53
CA GLU A 294 7.24 -20.70 4.86
C GLU A 294 7.11 -19.18 4.91
N PHE A 295 5.93 -18.70 4.51
CA PHE A 295 5.65 -17.27 4.36
C PHE A 295 4.92 -16.75 5.60
N PRO A 296 5.28 -15.57 6.15
CA PRO A 296 4.68 -15.05 7.37
C PRO A 296 3.18 -14.78 7.20
N ALA A 297 2.43 -14.85 8.30
CA ALA A 297 1.04 -14.40 8.32
C ALA A 297 0.96 -12.95 7.81
N THR A 298 -0.07 -12.62 7.03
CA THR A 298 -0.16 -11.29 6.41
C THR A 298 -1.50 -10.63 6.71
N LEU A 299 -1.47 -9.45 7.33
CA LEU A 299 -2.61 -8.57 7.45
C LEU A 299 -2.65 -7.61 6.27
N VAL A 300 -3.69 -7.70 5.45
CA VAL A 300 -3.94 -6.82 4.30
C VAL A 300 -5.01 -5.81 4.67
N VAL A 301 -4.67 -4.52 4.61
CA VAL A 301 -5.61 -3.42 4.85
C VAL A 301 -6.02 -2.82 3.52
N VAL A 302 -7.32 -2.65 3.32
CA VAL A 302 -7.90 -2.10 2.08
C VAL A 302 -8.83 -0.94 2.43
N ALA A 303 -8.84 0.11 1.61
CA ALA A 303 -9.80 1.21 1.76
C ALA A 303 -10.71 1.35 0.55
N GLY A 304 -11.96 1.77 0.76
CA GLY A 304 -12.98 1.75 -0.30
C GLY A 304 -12.82 2.84 -1.37
N PHE A 305 -12.15 3.95 -1.04
CA PHE A 305 -11.81 5.04 -1.97
C PHE A 305 -10.34 5.00 -2.42
N ASP A 306 -9.74 3.81 -2.38
CA ASP A 306 -8.43 3.54 -2.95
C ASP A 306 -8.60 2.90 -4.33
N SER A 307 -8.06 3.52 -5.38
CA SER A 307 -8.13 3.00 -6.76
C SER A 307 -7.48 1.63 -6.91
N LEU A 308 -6.55 1.26 -6.01
CA LEU A 308 -5.82 0.01 -6.05
C LEU A 308 -6.48 -1.09 -5.21
N LYS A 309 -7.65 -0.84 -4.60
CA LYS A 309 -8.33 -1.81 -3.72
C LYS A 309 -8.55 -3.17 -4.36
N ASP A 310 -8.84 -3.22 -5.66
CA ASP A 310 -9.06 -4.49 -6.38
C ASP A 310 -7.74 -5.28 -6.49
N TRP A 311 -6.61 -4.61 -6.74
CA TRP A 311 -5.28 -5.24 -6.71
C TRP A 311 -4.89 -5.71 -5.30
N GLN A 312 -5.22 -4.94 -4.27
CA GLN A 312 -4.96 -5.30 -2.87
C GLN A 312 -5.78 -6.53 -2.45
N LYS A 313 -7.06 -6.61 -2.86
CA LYS A 313 -7.90 -7.79 -2.63
C LYS A 313 -7.40 -9.01 -3.39
N ARG A 314 -6.96 -8.84 -4.64
CA ARG A 314 -6.33 -9.93 -5.41
C ARG A 314 -5.05 -10.45 -4.76
N TYR A 315 -4.24 -9.58 -4.17
CA TYR A 315 -3.09 -10.00 -3.38
C TYR A 315 -3.50 -10.85 -2.16
N TYR A 316 -4.53 -10.43 -1.41
CA TYR A 316 -5.09 -11.23 -0.32
C TYR A 316 -5.56 -12.60 -0.81
N GLU A 317 -6.34 -12.66 -1.89
CA GLU A 317 -6.82 -13.94 -2.44
C GLU A 317 -5.66 -14.82 -2.94
N TRP A 318 -4.66 -14.24 -3.58
CA TRP A 318 -3.47 -14.95 -4.05
C TRP A 318 -2.68 -15.55 -2.88
N LEU A 319 -2.55 -14.86 -1.74
CA LEU A 319 -1.97 -15.43 -0.53
C LEU A 319 -2.76 -16.65 -0.04
N LYS A 320 -4.09 -16.55 0.02
CA LYS A 320 -4.98 -17.65 0.44
C LYS A 320 -4.87 -18.85 -0.50
N GLN A 321 -4.85 -18.61 -1.81
CA GLN A 321 -4.71 -19.65 -2.85
C GLN A 321 -3.37 -20.38 -2.76
N ASN A 322 -2.30 -19.69 -2.33
CA ASN A 322 -1.00 -20.28 -2.06
C ASN A 322 -0.89 -20.93 -0.65
N GLY A 323 -2.01 -21.12 0.04
CA GLY A 323 -2.07 -21.76 1.35
C GLY A 323 -1.49 -20.93 2.49
N LYS A 324 -1.38 -19.60 2.33
CA LYS A 324 -0.81 -18.72 3.36
C LYS A 324 -1.87 -18.20 4.32
N GLU A 325 -1.44 -17.97 5.55
CA GLU A 325 -2.27 -17.30 6.53
C GLU A 325 -2.38 -15.81 6.17
N ALA A 326 -3.60 -15.36 5.89
CA ALA A 326 -3.86 -13.98 5.52
C ALA A 326 -5.17 -13.50 6.14
N TYR A 327 -5.17 -12.22 6.52
CA TYR A 327 -6.28 -11.49 7.10
C TYR A 327 -6.61 -10.28 6.24
N LEU A 328 -7.88 -9.94 6.11
CA LEU A 328 -8.34 -8.77 5.36
C LEU A 328 -9.12 -7.84 6.29
N VAL A 329 -8.68 -6.58 6.37
CA VAL A 329 -9.38 -5.51 7.07
C VAL A 329 -9.78 -4.43 6.07
N GLU A 330 -11.08 -4.15 6.00
CA GLU A 330 -11.63 -3.19 5.04
C GLU A 330 -12.16 -1.93 5.72
N TYR A 331 -11.74 -0.78 5.21
CA TYR A 331 -12.25 0.54 5.59
C TYR A 331 -13.03 1.14 4.40
N PRO A 332 -14.32 0.78 4.21
CA PRO A 332 -15.07 1.09 2.99
C PRO A 332 -15.23 2.60 2.74
N ASN A 333 -15.14 3.42 3.79
CA ASN A 333 -15.31 4.87 3.68
C ASN A 333 -13.99 5.66 3.66
N MET A 334 -12.84 4.97 3.72
CA MET A 334 -11.53 5.62 3.80
C MET A 334 -10.83 5.70 2.45
N PHE A 335 -9.87 6.63 2.36
CA PHE A 335 -9.02 6.89 1.19
C PHE A 335 -7.61 6.30 1.37
N HIS A 336 -6.77 6.40 0.34
CA HIS A 336 -5.38 5.93 0.41
C HIS A 336 -4.58 6.61 1.54
N ALA A 337 -3.84 5.86 2.35
CA ALA A 337 -3.02 6.36 3.46
C ALA A 337 -3.80 7.14 4.55
N PHE A 338 -5.10 6.89 4.73
CA PHE A 338 -5.94 7.58 5.73
C PHE A 338 -5.37 7.52 7.16
N TYR A 339 -4.66 6.46 7.50
CA TYR A 339 -4.13 6.24 8.85
C TYR A 339 -3.01 7.21 9.25
N VAL A 340 -2.40 7.92 8.29
CA VAL A 340 -1.44 9.01 8.55
C VAL A 340 -2.11 10.22 9.19
N PHE A 341 -3.43 10.35 9.10
CA PHE A 341 -4.23 11.46 9.61
C PHE A 341 -4.79 11.10 11.01
N PRO A 342 -4.10 11.48 12.12
CA PRO A 342 -4.47 11.05 13.46
C PRO A 342 -5.83 11.60 13.93
N GLU A 343 -6.37 12.63 13.27
CA GLU A 343 -7.70 13.17 13.55
C GLU A 343 -8.84 12.25 13.10
N LEU A 344 -8.57 11.27 12.24
CA LEU A 344 -9.57 10.31 11.79
C LEU A 344 -9.71 9.17 12.81
N PRO A 345 -10.92 8.87 13.32
CA PRO A 345 -11.13 7.74 14.22
C PRO A 345 -10.63 6.41 13.66
N GLU A 346 -10.77 6.21 12.35
CA GLU A 346 -10.32 5.03 11.62
C GLU A 346 -8.80 4.85 11.70
N SER A 347 -8.04 5.95 11.79
CA SER A 347 -6.59 5.88 12.02
C SER A 347 -6.27 5.22 13.36
N GLY A 348 -6.99 5.58 14.42
CA GLY A 348 -6.86 4.93 15.74
C GLY A 348 -7.30 3.47 15.70
N HIS A 349 -8.41 3.18 15.00
CA HIS A 349 -8.93 1.83 14.85
C HIS A 349 -7.95 0.92 14.09
N LEU A 350 -7.35 1.40 12.98
CA LEU A 350 -6.36 0.62 12.24
C LEU A 350 -5.18 0.28 13.13
N ILE A 351 -4.70 1.23 13.91
CA ILE A 351 -3.63 0.97 14.86
C ILE A 351 -4.01 -0.19 15.79
N SER A 352 -5.18 -0.19 16.42
CA SER A 352 -5.62 -1.34 17.24
C SER A 352 -5.66 -2.67 16.45
N GLN A 353 -6.05 -2.67 15.17
CA GLN A 353 -6.03 -3.90 14.35
C GLN A 353 -4.59 -4.43 14.13
N LEU A 354 -3.61 -3.53 13.97
CA LEU A 354 -2.20 -3.92 13.87
C LEU A 354 -1.67 -4.45 15.22
N GLU A 355 -2.12 -3.87 16.34
CA GLU A 355 -1.82 -4.35 17.71
C GLU A 355 -2.25 -5.80 17.88
N ASP A 356 -3.52 -6.08 17.60
CA ASP A 356 -4.13 -7.39 17.76
C ASP A 356 -3.42 -8.43 16.88
N PHE A 357 -3.02 -8.04 15.67
CA PHE A 357 -2.24 -8.89 14.77
C PHE A 357 -0.84 -9.19 15.31
N ILE A 358 -0.13 -8.20 15.86
CA ILE A 358 1.19 -8.41 16.47
C ILE A 358 1.06 -9.34 17.68
N HIS A 359 0.15 -9.05 18.61
CA HIS A 359 -0.05 -9.88 19.81
C HIS A 359 -0.36 -11.33 19.46
N LYS A 360 -1.25 -11.56 18.49
CA LYS A 360 -1.62 -12.91 18.02
C LYS A 360 -0.43 -13.74 17.53
N HIS A 361 0.63 -13.11 17.04
CA HIS A 361 1.77 -13.78 16.41
C HIS A 361 3.10 -13.65 17.21
N CYS A 362 3.05 -13.02 18.39
CA CYS A 362 4.16 -12.93 19.34
C CYS A 362 4.18 -14.08 20.35
N ASP A 363 3.01 -14.65 20.67
CA ASP A 363 2.83 -15.87 21.46
C ASP A 363 3.19 -17.12 20.63
#